data_AF-A0A914U8N5-F1
#
_entry.id   AF-A0A914U8N5-F1
#
_cell.length_a   1.000
_cell.length_b   1.000
_cell.length_c   1.000
_cell.angle_alpha   90.00
_cell.angle_beta   90.00
_cell.angle_gamma   90.00
#
_symmetry.space_group_name_H-M   'P 1'
#
loop_
_entity.id
_entity.type
_entity.pdbx_description
1 polymer ?
#
loop_
_entity_poly.entity_id
_entity_poly.type
_entity_poly.pdbx_seq_one_letter_code
_entity_poly.pdbx_strand_id
1 'polypeptide(L)'
;MESEETLITTIYYYIRESFYGTALISCEEGCKRYRENHEYICLKAYCLSKLGKSPEAIRLLLSARKDSPIPLAILVTLRIAYYHETNINREAIKELDTEINSLWSNADLNSSYVSAFMLLFEGNADRGRPLLDRHLSAGVKDPKVLSLKGWIDVVTSKDIKSAQRSFETAIAASKWPDAYFGQAKIYTDRFV
;
A
#
# COMPACT_ATOMS: atom_id res chain seq x y z
N MET A 1 1.06 3.35 24.86
CA MET A 1 1.09 4.08 23.58
C MET A 1 1.15 3.03 22.48
N GLU A 2 0.27 3.10 21.49
CA GLU A 2 0.26 2.15 20.36
C GLU A 2 1.56 2.27 19.55
N SER A 3 2.16 1.14 19.13
CA SER A 3 3.39 1.15 18.32
C SER A 3 3.10 1.60 16.88
N GLU A 4 4.10 2.11 16.18
CA GLU A 4 3.98 2.50 14.76
C GLU A 4 3.46 1.33 13.90
N GLU A 5 3.99 0.13 14.15
CA GLU A 5 3.58 -1.09 13.47
C GLU A 5 2.10 -1.43 13.69
N THR A 6 1.60 -1.24 14.92
CA THR A 6 0.19 -1.50 15.21
C THR A 6 -0.71 -0.48 14.55
N LEU A 7 -0.32 0.80 14.58
CA LEU A 7 -1.07 1.88 13.94
C LEU A 7 -1.19 1.67 12.42
N ILE A 8 -0.07 1.41 11.75
CA ILE A 8 -0.05 1.30 10.28
C ILE A 8 -0.81 0.07 9.78
N THR A 9 -0.68 -1.06 10.47
CA THR A 9 -1.40 -2.29 10.10
C THR A 9 -2.89 -2.19 10.40
N THR A 10 -3.28 -1.44 11.42
CA THR A 10 -4.69 -1.09 11.69
C THR A 10 -5.26 -0.23 10.57
N ILE A 11 -4.50 0.73 10.03
CA ILE A 11 -4.90 1.52 8.85
C ILE A 11 -5.11 0.59 7.65
N TYR A 12 -4.19 -0.34 7.38
CA TYR A 12 -4.35 -1.29 6.28
C TYR A 12 -5.62 -2.12 6.42
N TYR A 13 -5.91 -2.58 7.64
CA TYR A 13 -7.14 -3.30 7.94
C TYR A 13 -8.37 -2.44 7.62
N TYR A 14 -8.45 -1.21 8.12
CA TYR A 14 -9.57 -0.31 7.82
C TYR A 14 -9.73 -0.02 6.33
N ILE A 15 -8.63 0.15 5.58
CA ILE A 15 -8.69 0.37 4.13
C ILE A 15 -9.25 -0.86 3.41
N ARG A 16 -8.79 -2.07 3.75
CA ARG A 16 -9.30 -3.32 3.15
C ARG A 16 -10.77 -3.55 3.43
N GLU A 17 -11.24 -3.20 4.62
CA GLU A 17 -12.65 -3.28 5.02
C GLU A 17 -13.48 -2.05 4.56
N SER A 18 -12.90 -1.17 3.76
CA SER A 18 -13.55 0.05 3.23
C SER A 18 -14.01 1.07 4.27
N PHE A 19 -13.45 1.04 5.49
CA PHE A 19 -13.66 2.03 6.55
C PHE A 19 -12.78 3.27 6.37
N TYR A 20 -12.89 3.93 5.20
CA TYR A 20 -11.98 5.01 4.79
C TYR A 20 -12.01 6.24 5.71
N GLY A 21 -13.15 6.55 6.34
CA GLY A 21 -13.26 7.63 7.31
C GLY A 21 -12.43 7.38 8.57
N THR A 22 -12.53 6.17 9.13
CA THR A 22 -11.73 5.76 10.30
C THR A 22 -10.25 5.66 9.95
N ALA A 23 -9.93 5.07 8.79
CA ALA A 23 -8.56 5.02 8.27
C ALA A 23 -7.94 6.41 8.14
N LEU A 24 -8.68 7.39 7.64
CA LEU A 24 -8.21 8.78 7.49
C LEU A 24 -7.81 9.39 8.84
N ILE A 25 -8.64 9.23 9.89
CA ILE A 25 -8.33 9.73 11.24
C ILE A 25 -7.02 9.12 11.75
N SER A 26 -6.85 7.80 11.60
CA SER A 26 -5.61 7.11 11.98
C SER A 26 -4.40 7.57 11.16
N CYS A 27 -4.57 7.83 9.86
CA CYS A 27 -3.51 8.38 9.01
C CYS A 27 -3.08 9.77 9.48
N GLU A 28 -4.02 10.63 9.89
CA GLU A 28 -3.70 11.95 10.42
C GLU A 28 -2.88 11.88 11.70
N GLU A 29 -3.18 10.91 12.57
CA GLU A 29 -2.35 10.65 13.75
C GLU A 29 -0.95 10.14 13.36
N GLY A 30 -0.88 9.23 12.39
CA GLY A 30 0.38 8.74 11.83
C GLY A 30 1.25 9.86 11.28
N CYS A 31 0.69 10.75 10.44
CA CYS A 31 1.37 11.91 9.90
C CYS A 31 1.86 12.88 10.99
N LYS A 32 1.15 13.03 12.12
CA LYS A 32 1.57 13.89 13.23
C LYS A 32 2.74 13.29 14.00
N ARG A 33 2.69 11.99 14.28
CA ARG A 33 3.68 11.26 15.09
C ARG A 33 4.94 10.89 14.31
N TYR A 34 4.78 10.48 13.06
CA TYR A 34 5.84 9.89 12.21
C TYR A 34 6.02 10.72 10.93
N ARG A 35 6.39 11.99 11.08
CA ARG A 35 6.41 12.98 9.99
C ARG A 35 7.29 12.61 8.80
N GLU A 36 8.39 11.91 9.06
CA GLU A 36 9.32 11.44 8.01
C GLU A 36 8.80 10.22 7.25
N ASN A 37 7.76 9.55 7.76
CA ASN A 37 7.20 8.36 7.14
C ASN A 37 6.12 8.73 6.11
N HIS A 38 6.56 8.89 4.86
CA HIS A 38 5.70 9.25 3.73
C HIS A 38 4.67 8.17 3.36
N GLU A 39 4.73 6.96 3.93
CA GLU A 39 3.68 5.95 3.75
C GLU A 39 2.33 6.45 4.29
N TYR A 40 2.33 7.16 5.43
CA TYR A 40 1.12 7.78 5.97
C TYR A 40 0.55 8.86 5.03
N ILE A 41 1.40 9.56 4.27
CA ILE A 41 0.95 10.53 3.26
C ILE A 41 0.21 9.82 2.13
N CYS A 42 0.75 8.72 1.62
CA CYS A 42 0.09 7.90 0.60
C CYS A 42 -1.25 7.35 1.10
N LEU A 43 -1.27 6.76 2.29
CA LEU A 43 -2.50 6.21 2.90
C LEU A 43 -3.56 7.29 3.14
N LYS A 44 -3.15 8.45 3.66
CA LYS A 44 -4.04 9.61 3.85
C LYS A 44 -4.64 10.05 2.52
N ALA A 45 -3.82 10.24 1.51
CA ALA A 45 -4.26 10.67 0.19
C ALA A 45 -5.22 9.64 -0.44
N TYR A 46 -4.91 8.35 -0.32
CA TYR A 46 -5.78 7.27 -0.77
C TYR A 46 -7.18 7.35 -0.12
N CYS A 47 -7.24 7.52 1.21
CA CYS A 47 -8.51 7.65 1.93
C CYS A 47 -9.28 8.89 1.51
N LEU A 48 -8.60 10.03 1.31
CA LEU A 48 -9.22 11.25 0.80
C LEU A 48 -9.85 11.04 -0.58
N SER A 49 -9.16 10.36 -1.50
CA SER A 49 -9.70 10.02 -2.82
C SER A 49 -10.94 9.14 -2.73
N LYS A 50 -10.92 8.08 -1.91
CA LYS A 50 -12.09 7.20 -1.72
C LYS A 50 -13.29 7.90 -1.08
N LEU A 51 -13.06 8.99 -0.36
CA LEU A 51 -14.09 9.83 0.25
C LEU A 51 -14.54 10.99 -0.67
N GLY A 52 -14.15 10.99 -1.96
CA GLY A 52 -14.53 12.02 -2.92
C GLY A 52 -13.79 13.35 -2.76
N LYS A 53 -12.70 13.38 -1.98
CA LYS A 53 -11.85 14.56 -1.73
C LYS A 53 -10.57 14.52 -2.57
N SER A 54 -10.66 14.04 -3.81
CA SER A 54 -9.53 13.87 -4.74
C SER A 54 -8.68 15.13 -4.94
N PRO A 55 -9.23 16.37 -5.02
CA PRO A 55 -8.40 17.57 -5.12
C PRO A 55 -7.50 17.81 -3.90
N GLU A 56 -7.95 17.43 -2.70
CA GLU A 56 -7.14 17.53 -1.48
C GLU A 56 -6.02 16.48 -1.49
N ALA A 57 -6.33 15.25 -1.92
CA ALA A 57 -5.36 14.18 -2.08
C ALA A 57 -4.25 14.55 -3.09
N ILE A 58 -4.63 15.11 -4.24
CA ILE A 58 -3.71 15.55 -5.30
C ILE A 58 -2.78 16.64 -4.77
N ARG A 59 -3.32 17.69 -4.12
CA ARG A 59 -2.50 18.77 -3.56
C ARG A 59 -1.51 18.24 -2.52
N LEU A 60 -1.95 17.35 -1.64
CA LEU A 60 -1.10 16.71 -0.64
C LEU A 60 0.08 15.96 -1.30
N LEU A 61 -0.21 15.13 -2.30
CA LEU A 61 0.81 14.33 -2.97
C LEU A 61 1.76 15.16 -3.83
N LEU A 62 1.27 16.19 -4.51
CA LEU A 62 2.13 17.13 -5.26
C LEU A 62 3.11 17.84 -4.34
N SER A 63 2.68 18.21 -3.13
CA SER A 63 3.58 18.82 -2.14
C SER A 63 4.65 17.84 -1.62
N ALA A 64 4.30 16.57 -1.45
CA ALA A 64 5.22 15.53 -0.99
C ALA A 64 6.17 15.02 -2.08
N ARG A 65 5.85 15.23 -3.36
CA ARG A 65 6.55 14.61 -4.50
C ARG A 65 8.02 14.99 -4.62
N LYS A 66 8.39 16.25 -4.35
CA LYS A 66 9.71 16.80 -4.70
C LYS A 66 10.88 16.07 -4.01
N ASP A 67 10.73 15.79 -2.72
CA ASP A 67 11.81 15.29 -1.86
C ASP A 67 11.40 13.96 -1.17
N SER A 68 10.47 13.21 -1.76
CA SER A 68 9.97 11.97 -1.16
C SER A 68 11.04 10.87 -1.18
N PRO A 69 11.28 10.15 -0.06
CA PRO A 69 12.10 8.95 -0.05
C PRO A 69 11.41 7.76 -0.74
N ILE A 70 10.12 7.88 -1.08
CA ILE A 70 9.34 6.84 -1.78
C ILE A 70 8.70 7.39 -3.07
N PRO A 71 9.49 7.83 -4.07
CA PRO A 71 8.99 8.60 -5.20
C PRO A 71 7.99 7.81 -6.06
N LEU A 72 8.24 6.52 -6.33
CA LEU A 72 7.31 5.67 -7.08
C LEU A 72 5.95 5.57 -6.37
N ALA A 73 5.94 5.41 -5.05
CA ALA A 73 4.72 5.29 -4.28
C ALA A 73 3.88 6.57 -4.33
N ILE A 74 4.53 7.74 -4.24
CA ILE A 74 3.84 9.03 -4.40
C ILE A 74 3.20 9.12 -5.77
N LEU A 75 3.92 8.78 -6.85
CA LEU A 75 3.38 8.86 -8.21
C LEU A 75 2.23 7.87 -8.44
N VAL A 76 2.35 6.63 -7.96
CA VAL A 76 1.28 5.62 -8.06
C VAL A 76 0.03 6.10 -7.32
N THR A 77 0.18 6.64 -6.11
CA THR A 77 -0.95 7.17 -5.33
C THR A 77 -1.55 8.40 -6.00
N LEU A 78 -0.72 9.26 -6.57
CA LEU A 78 -1.18 10.47 -7.27
C LEU A 78 -1.98 10.13 -8.51
N ARG A 79 -1.54 9.14 -9.28
CA ARG A 79 -2.29 8.61 -10.42
C ARG A 79 -3.64 8.05 -9.97
N ILE A 80 -3.68 7.28 -8.87
CA ILE A 80 -4.94 6.79 -8.30
C ILE A 80 -5.85 7.99 -7.97
N ALA A 81 -5.34 9.02 -7.30
CA ALA A 81 -6.13 10.19 -6.95
C ALA A 81 -6.74 10.91 -8.18
N TYR A 82 -5.98 11.04 -9.28
CA TYR A 82 -6.49 11.58 -10.55
C TYR A 82 -7.60 10.72 -11.18
N TYR A 83 -7.53 9.39 -11.06
CA TYR A 83 -8.61 8.50 -11.53
C TYR A 83 -9.90 8.63 -10.71
N HIS A 84 -9.81 9.11 -9.47
CA HIS A 84 -10.96 9.37 -8.59
C HIS A 84 -11.52 10.79 -8.72
N GLU A 85 -11.04 11.61 -9.66
CA GLU A 85 -11.66 12.91 -9.96
C GLU A 85 -12.91 12.76 -10.83
N THR A 86 -13.91 13.61 -10.60
CA THR A 86 -15.11 13.67 -11.45
C THR A 86 -14.77 14.00 -12.90
N ASN A 87 -13.80 14.90 -13.11
CA ASN A 87 -13.30 15.29 -14.43
C ASN A 87 -11.86 14.80 -14.58
N ILE A 88 -11.70 13.57 -15.07
CA ILE A 88 -10.40 12.90 -15.17
C ILE A 88 -9.44 13.70 -16.06
N ASN A 89 -8.33 14.17 -15.47
CA ASN A 89 -7.24 14.79 -16.20
C ASN A 89 -6.35 13.73 -16.87
N ARG A 90 -6.72 13.34 -18.10
CA ARG A 90 -6.01 12.30 -18.87
C ARG A 90 -4.58 12.67 -19.24
N GLU A 91 -4.30 13.95 -19.43
CA GLU A 91 -2.95 14.43 -19.76
C GLU A 91 -2.02 14.24 -18.56
N ALA A 92 -2.44 14.69 -17.37
CA ALA A 92 -1.70 14.47 -16.14
C ALA A 92 -1.45 12.98 -15.87
N ILE A 93 -2.44 12.11 -16.11
CA ILE A 93 -2.28 10.65 -15.96
C ILE A 93 -1.21 10.11 -16.92
N LYS A 94 -1.21 10.55 -18.18
CA LYS A 94 -0.23 10.10 -19.18
C LYS A 94 1.20 10.50 -18.83
N GLU A 95 1.38 11.72 -18.31
CA GLU A 95 2.67 12.19 -17.80
C GLU A 95 3.12 11.33 -16.62
N LEU A 96 2.23 11.09 -15.65
CA LEU A 96 2.51 10.23 -14.50
C LEU A 96 2.86 8.81 -14.90
N ASP A 97 2.17 8.21 -15.87
CA ASP A 97 2.50 6.87 -16.33
C ASP A 97 3.90 6.80 -16.95
N THR A 98 4.34 7.86 -17.64
CA THR A 98 5.71 7.94 -18.18
C THR A 98 6.75 7.93 -17.06
N GLU A 99 6.52 8.70 -16.00
CA GLU A 99 7.42 8.76 -14.84
C GLU A 99 7.38 7.49 -13.97
N ILE A 100 6.20 6.91 -13.78
CA ILE A 100 6.04 5.65 -13.06
C ILE A 100 6.83 4.56 -13.77
N ASN A 101 6.74 4.50 -15.10
CA ASN A 101 7.47 3.51 -15.89
C ASN A 101 9.00 3.69 -15.80
N SER A 102 9.50 4.93 -15.74
CA SER A 102 10.94 5.19 -15.61
C SER A 102 11.51 4.79 -14.24
N LEU A 103 10.71 4.93 -13.18
CA LEU A 103 11.10 4.54 -11.82
C LEU A 103 10.82 3.06 -11.49
N TRP A 104 9.92 2.41 -12.23
CA TRP A 104 9.38 1.09 -11.91
C TRP A 104 10.47 0.06 -11.58
N SER A 105 11.44 -0.10 -12.47
CA SER A 105 12.49 -1.14 -12.38
C SER A 105 13.60 -0.84 -11.37
N ASN A 106 13.73 0.41 -10.92
CA ASN A 106 14.83 0.85 -10.04
C ASN A 106 14.36 1.32 -8.66
N ALA A 107 13.06 1.34 -8.38
CA ALA A 107 12.56 1.75 -7.08
C ALA A 107 13.09 0.86 -5.95
N ASP A 108 13.53 1.50 -4.87
CA ASP A 108 14.00 0.84 -3.66
C ASP A 108 12.90 0.01 -2.98
N LEU A 109 13.27 -0.70 -1.91
CA LEU A 109 12.37 -1.60 -1.22
C LEU A 109 11.15 -0.88 -0.64
N ASN A 110 11.33 0.26 0.04
CA ASN A 110 10.24 0.98 0.69
C ASN A 110 9.26 1.54 -0.36
N SER A 111 9.79 2.18 -1.39
CA SER A 111 9.02 2.73 -2.49
C SER A 111 8.26 1.64 -3.25
N SER A 112 8.87 0.47 -3.43
CA SER A 112 8.22 -0.72 -4.00
C SER A 112 7.09 -1.26 -3.12
N TYR A 113 7.35 -1.36 -1.82
CA TYR A 113 6.42 -1.89 -0.82
C TYR A 113 5.14 -1.04 -0.74
N VAL A 114 5.28 0.28 -0.56
CA VAL A 114 4.13 1.18 -0.49
C VAL A 114 3.38 1.20 -1.82
N SER A 115 4.08 1.24 -2.96
CA SER A 115 3.45 1.19 -4.28
C SER A 115 2.60 -0.07 -4.49
N ALA A 116 3.12 -1.23 -4.07
CA ALA A 116 2.40 -2.50 -4.17
C ALA A 116 1.17 -2.53 -3.26
N PHE A 117 1.22 -1.93 -2.06
CA PHE A 117 0.05 -1.75 -1.21
C PHE A 117 -1.03 -0.88 -1.87
N MET A 118 -0.65 0.26 -2.44
CA MET A 118 -1.59 1.15 -3.12
C MET A 118 -2.27 0.46 -4.30
N LEU A 119 -1.52 -0.32 -5.07
CA LEU A 119 -2.06 -1.13 -6.15
C LEU A 119 -3.00 -2.23 -5.63
N LEU A 120 -2.67 -2.87 -4.51
CA LEU A 120 -3.53 -3.87 -3.88
C LEU A 120 -4.86 -3.25 -3.42
N PHE A 121 -4.82 -2.12 -2.72
CA PHE A 121 -6.04 -1.44 -2.26
C PHE A 121 -6.93 -0.99 -3.42
N GLU A 122 -6.33 -0.60 -4.54
CA GLU A 122 -7.07 -0.23 -5.75
C GLU A 122 -7.50 -1.42 -6.62
N GLY A 123 -7.41 -2.65 -6.12
CA GLY A 123 -7.83 -3.85 -6.86
C GLY A 123 -6.91 -4.26 -8.00
N ASN A 124 -5.71 -3.69 -8.08
CA ASN A 124 -4.69 -3.96 -9.10
C ASN A 124 -3.51 -4.76 -8.51
N ALA A 125 -3.79 -5.67 -7.58
CA ALA A 125 -2.78 -6.42 -6.81
C ALA A 125 -1.73 -7.14 -7.70
N ASP A 126 -2.17 -7.67 -8.85
CA ASP A 126 -1.29 -8.33 -9.82
C ASP A 126 -0.17 -7.43 -10.35
N ARG A 127 -0.44 -6.14 -10.51
CA ARG A 127 0.56 -5.17 -10.95
C ARG A 127 1.59 -4.87 -9.86
N GLY A 128 1.22 -5.03 -8.58
CA GLY A 128 2.12 -4.80 -7.46
C GLY A 128 3.14 -5.91 -7.24
N ARG A 129 2.81 -7.14 -7.65
CA ARG A 129 3.64 -8.33 -7.36
C ARG A 129 5.08 -8.24 -7.87
N PRO A 130 5.36 -7.82 -9.12
CA PRO A 130 6.73 -7.74 -9.63
C PRO A 130 7.62 -6.76 -8.86
N LEU A 131 7.03 -5.71 -8.25
CA LEU A 131 7.76 -4.75 -7.43
C LEU A 131 8.36 -5.42 -6.18
N LEU A 132 7.70 -6.44 -5.63
CA LEU A 132 8.14 -7.18 -4.45
C LEU A 132 9.05 -8.35 -4.82
N ASP A 133 8.68 -9.09 -5.86
CA ASP A 133 9.38 -10.33 -6.26
C ASP A 133 10.86 -10.08 -6.58
N ARG A 134 11.22 -8.91 -7.15
CA ARG A 134 12.63 -8.55 -7.38
C ARG A 134 13.46 -8.50 -6.10
N HIS A 135 12.91 -7.95 -5.03
CA HIS A 135 13.61 -7.75 -3.76
C HIS A 135 13.75 -9.09 -3.04
N LEU A 136 12.68 -9.90 -3.06
CA LEU A 136 12.71 -11.27 -2.55
C LEU A 136 13.73 -12.13 -3.30
N SER A 137 13.82 -11.98 -4.63
CA SER A 137 14.78 -12.71 -5.48
C SER A 137 16.22 -12.28 -5.20
N ALA A 138 16.44 -11.03 -4.79
CA ALA A 138 17.73 -10.52 -4.31
C ALA A 138 18.07 -10.97 -2.87
N GLY A 139 17.25 -11.84 -2.26
CA GLY A 139 17.49 -12.42 -0.94
C GLY A 139 16.92 -11.61 0.23
N VAL A 140 16.16 -10.53 -0.04
CA VAL A 140 15.46 -9.79 1.02
C VAL A 140 14.41 -10.71 1.67
N LYS A 141 14.49 -10.85 2.99
CA LYS A 141 13.54 -11.62 3.81
C LYS A 141 12.78 -10.74 4.79
N ASP A 142 12.39 -9.55 4.34
CA ASP A 142 11.66 -8.59 5.15
C ASP A 142 10.24 -9.14 5.45
N PRO A 143 9.86 -9.28 6.74
CA PRO A 143 8.54 -9.77 7.14
C PRO A 143 7.37 -8.96 6.56
N LYS A 144 7.54 -7.64 6.39
CA LYS A 144 6.52 -6.75 5.82
C LYS A 144 6.26 -7.10 4.37
N VAL A 145 7.32 -7.31 3.60
CA VAL A 145 7.28 -7.68 2.17
C VAL A 145 6.64 -9.05 1.99
N LEU A 146 7.02 -10.03 2.83
CA LEU A 146 6.41 -11.36 2.83
C LEU A 146 4.92 -11.31 3.15
N SER A 147 4.53 -10.51 4.15
CA SER A 147 3.11 -10.29 4.49
C SER A 147 2.34 -9.73 3.30
N LEU A 148 2.84 -8.67 2.65
CA LEU A 148 2.16 -8.08 1.49
C LEU A 148 2.08 -9.05 0.31
N LYS A 149 3.14 -9.83 0.04
CA LYS A 149 3.08 -10.90 -0.97
C LYS A 149 1.95 -11.89 -0.65
N GLY A 150 1.84 -12.29 0.61
CA GLY A 150 0.74 -13.16 1.07
C GLY A 150 -0.63 -12.56 0.77
N TRP A 151 -0.81 -11.26 1.04
CA TRP A 151 -2.06 -10.56 0.71
C TRP A 151 -2.36 -10.51 -0.78
N ILE A 152 -1.35 -10.28 -1.63
CA ILE A 152 -1.52 -10.34 -3.09
C ILE A 152 -2.02 -11.73 -3.50
N ASP A 153 -1.40 -12.78 -2.98
CA ASP A 153 -1.76 -14.17 -3.31
C ASP A 153 -3.19 -14.52 -2.82
N VAL A 154 -3.63 -13.97 -1.68
CA VAL A 154 -5.03 -14.09 -1.19
C VAL A 154 -6.01 -13.36 -2.10
N VAL A 155 -5.80 -12.06 -2.33
CA VAL A 155 -6.74 -11.21 -3.09
C VAL A 155 -6.90 -11.69 -4.53
N THR A 156 -5.82 -12.21 -5.12
CA THR A 156 -5.84 -12.71 -6.50
C THR A 156 -6.32 -14.16 -6.60
N SER A 157 -6.57 -14.84 -5.46
CA SER A 157 -6.96 -16.25 -5.38
C SER A 157 -6.01 -17.21 -6.12
N LYS A 158 -4.74 -16.81 -6.30
CA LYS A 158 -3.78 -17.58 -7.11
C LYS A 158 -3.15 -18.74 -6.34
N ASP A 159 -2.77 -18.51 -5.08
CA ASP A 159 -2.07 -19.53 -4.30
C ASP A 159 -2.23 -19.33 -2.79
N ILE A 160 -3.33 -19.84 -2.25
CA ILE A 160 -3.63 -19.77 -0.80
C ILE A 160 -2.58 -20.49 0.06
N LYS A 161 -1.95 -21.55 -0.46
CA LYS A 161 -0.90 -22.28 0.29
C LYS A 161 0.38 -21.45 0.38
N SER A 162 0.77 -20.80 -0.71
CA SER A 162 1.91 -19.86 -0.73
C SER A 162 1.63 -18.66 0.15
N ALA A 163 0.41 -18.10 0.10
CA ALA A 163 0.00 -17.01 0.99
C ALA A 163 0.15 -17.40 2.47
N GLN A 164 -0.37 -18.57 2.86
CA GLN A 164 -0.26 -19.07 4.23
C GLN A 164 1.21 -19.18 4.69
N ARG A 165 2.09 -19.76 3.86
CA ARG A 165 3.53 -19.84 4.18
C ARG A 165 4.18 -18.47 4.31
N SER A 166 3.81 -17.52 3.43
CA SER A 166 4.33 -16.15 3.48
C SER A 166 3.96 -15.47 4.80
N PHE A 167 2.70 -15.61 5.26
CA PHE A 167 2.27 -15.08 6.56
C PHE A 167 2.95 -15.79 7.75
N GLU A 168 3.03 -17.12 7.74
CA GLU A 168 3.72 -17.90 8.78
C GLU A 168 5.18 -17.47 8.92
N THR A 169 5.87 -17.26 7.80
CA THR A 169 7.26 -16.79 7.79
C THR A 169 7.39 -15.38 8.37
N ALA A 170 6.50 -14.46 8.00
CA ALA A 170 6.51 -13.09 8.53
C ALA A 170 6.23 -13.07 10.06
N ILE A 171 5.28 -13.90 10.52
CA ILE A 171 4.95 -14.04 11.94
C ILE A 171 6.14 -14.61 12.72
N ALA A 172 6.77 -15.66 12.21
CA ALA A 172 7.92 -16.29 12.87
C ALA A 172 9.12 -15.33 12.99
N ALA A 173 9.31 -14.46 12.00
CA ALA A 173 10.45 -13.54 11.95
C ALA A 173 10.29 -12.32 12.86
N SER A 174 9.13 -11.65 12.86
CA SER A 174 8.94 -10.41 13.63
C SER A 174 7.58 -10.24 14.30
N LYS A 175 6.71 -11.26 14.23
CA LYS A 175 5.30 -11.14 14.67
C LYS A 175 4.57 -9.96 14.00
N TRP A 176 4.90 -9.68 12.74
CA TRP A 176 4.31 -8.57 11.98
C TRP A 176 2.78 -8.63 12.00
N PRO A 177 2.07 -7.62 12.56
CA PRO A 177 0.64 -7.73 12.83
C PRO A 177 -0.23 -8.00 11.60
N ASP A 178 0.10 -7.41 10.45
CA ASP A 178 -0.64 -7.57 9.20
C ASP A 178 -0.72 -9.04 8.71
N ALA A 179 0.29 -9.84 9.04
CA ALA A 179 0.34 -11.25 8.66
C ALA A 179 -0.67 -12.09 9.44
N TYR A 180 -0.98 -11.74 10.69
CA TYR A 180 -2.05 -12.38 11.46
C TYR A 180 -3.42 -12.09 10.86
N PHE A 181 -3.67 -10.84 10.45
CA PHE A 181 -4.91 -10.48 9.73
C PHE A 181 -5.05 -11.30 8.43
N GLY A 182 -3.95 -11.49 7.70
CA GLY A 182 -3.91 -12.32 6.50
C GLY A 182 -4.28 -13.79 6.77
N GLN A 183 -3.73 -14.39 7.82
CA GLN A 183 -4.11 -15.74 8.25
C GLN A 183 -5.59 -15.82 8.63
N ALA A 184 -6.08 -14.87 9.44
CA ALA A 184 -7.48 -14.83 9.85
C ALA A 184 -8.42 -14.73 8.64
N LYS A 185 -8.04 -13.93 7.62
CA LYS A 185 -8.80 -13.82 6.37
C LYS A 185 -8.88 -15.16 5.63
N ILE A 186 -7.76 -15.87 5.47
CA ILE A 186 -7.74 -17.20 4.84
C ILE A 186 -8.67 -18.17 5.58
N TYR A 187 -8.69 -18.16 6.91
CA TYR A 187 -9.57 -19.06 7.66
C TYR A 187 -11.03 -18.67 7.55
N THR A 188 -11.36 -17.38 7.53
CA THR A 188 -12.74 -16.91 7.43
C THR A 188 -13.35 -17.26 6.07
N ASP A 189 -12.59 -17.07 4.99
CA ASP A 189 -13.05 -17.34 3.62
C ASP A 189 -13.14 -18.85 3.31
N ARG A 190 -12.59 -19.73 4.15
CA ARG A 190 -12.75 -21.20 4.01
C ARG A 190 -14.11 -21.73 4.49
N PHE A 191 -14.88 -20.92 5.19
CA PHE A 191 -16.18 -21.32 5.78
C PHE A 191 -17.38 -20.60 5.16
N VAL A 192 -17.19 -19.94 4.01
CA VAL A 192 -18.24 -19.33 3.18
C VAL A 192 -18.28 -20.07 1.84
#